data_AF-A0A443KG06-F1
#
_entry.id   AF-A0A443KG06-F1
#
_cell.length_a   1.000
_cell.length_b   1.000
_cell.length_c   1.000
_cell.angle_alpha   90.00
_cell.angle_beta   90.00
_cell.angle_gamma   90.00
#
_symmetry.space_group_name_H-M   'P 1'
#
loop_
_entity.id
_entity.type
_entity.pdbx_description
1 polymer ?
#
loop_
_entity_poly.entity_id
_entity_poly.type
_entity_poly.pdbx_seq_one_letter_code
_entity_poly.pdbx_strand_id
1 'polypeptide(L)'
;MIRAPWRKTTPGPRKRRRGMLPALACIFALAAIVRFGDGMGTIFAFASAQNSSGDDASCAADEGTLSLMNALRERERKVANQEGVIADRMRALELADKRVQERLAALTAAEKELAATVTIADKAAEQDVARLVTVYETMKPKEAAPLFAAMSPEFASGFLSRMRPEAAAAIFAHLDPETAYAISVIVAGRNAGAPVN
;
A
#
# COMPACT_ATOMS: atom_id res chain seq x y z
N MET A 1 30.62 -19.51 8.96
CA MET A 1 30.26 -18.07 9.14
C MET A 1 28.95 -17.85 8.41
N ILE A 2 27.81 -17.39 8.95
CA ILE A 2 27.38 -16.81 10.22
C ILE A 2 25.89 -17.21 10.37
N ARG A 3 25.49 -17.87 11.47
CA ARG A 3 24.08 -18.10 11.83
C ARG A 3 23.61 -16.90 12.67
N ALA A 4 22.66 -16.11 12.16
CA ALA A 4 22.02 -15.06 12.94
C ALA A 4 20.90 -15.65 13.83
N PRO A 5 20.82 -15.32 15.13
CA PRO A 5 19.73 -15.78 15.98
C PRO A 5 18.51 -14.87 15.85
N TRP A 6 17.36 -15.47 15.55
CA TRP A 6 16.05 -14.82 15.61
C TRP A 6 15.77 -14.33 17.04
N ARG A 7 15.51 -13.02 17.20
CA ARG A 7 15.00 -12.44 18.44
C ARG A 7 13.55 -12.90 18.65
N LYS A 8 13.30 -13.62 19.75
CA LYS A 8 11.96 -13.95 20.22
C LYS A 8 11.40 -12.72 20.96
N THR A 9 10.32 -12.14 20.47
CA THR A 9 9.53 -11.15 21.21
C THR A 9 8.66 -11.88 22.23
N THR A 10 8.92 -11.67 23.52
CA THR A 10 8.08 -12.16 24.61
C THR A 10 6.83 -11.29 24.76
N PRO A 11 5.62 -11.88 24.88
CA PRO A 11 4.42 -11.11 25.19
C PRO A 11 4.42 -10.71 26.68
N GLY A 12 4.21 -9.43 26.97
CA GLY A 12 4.11 -8.90 28.33
C GLY A 12 2.86 -9.37 29.08
N PRO A 13 2.84 -9.30 30.43
CA PRO A 13 1.77 -9.84 31.24
C PRO A 13 0.51 -8.95 31.16
N ARG A 14 -0.62 -9.56 30.80
CA ARG A 14 -1.93 -8.90 30.85
C ARG A 14 -2.40 -8.76 32.31
N LYS A 15 -2.40 -7.53 32.85
CA LYS A 15 -3.02 -7.21 34.13
C LYS A 15 -4.52 -7.56 34.09
N ARG A 16 -4.92 -8.55 34.89
CA ARG A 16 -6.32 -8.89 35.15
C ARG A 16 -7.02 -7.70 35.81
N ARG A 17 -7.95 -7.06 35.10
CA ARG A 17 -8.88 -6.05 35.64
C ARG A 17 -9.92 -6.72 36.55
N ARG A 18 -9.50 -7.09 37.76
CA ARG A 18 -10.39 -7.43 38.88
C ARG A 18 -10.87 -6.13 39.49
N GLY A 19 -12.12 -5.73 39.23
CA GLY A 19 -12.72 -4.56 39.88
C GLY A 19 -13.98 -4.04 39.20
N MET A 20 -14.16 -4.28 37.90
CA MET A 20 -15.30 -3.72 37.17
C MET A 20 -16.53 -4.65 37.12
N LEU A 21 -16.32 -5.97 37.14
CA LEU A 21 -17.41 -6.95 37.13
C LEU A 21 -18.32 -6.91 38.37
N PRO A 22 -17.83 -6.80 39.63
CA PRO A 22 -18.74 -6.68 40.78
C PRO A 22 -19.49 -5.34 40.79
N ALA A 23 -18.88 -4.26 40.27
CA ALA A 23 -19.53 -2.95 40.19
C ALA A 23 -20.73 -2.97 39.22
N LEU A 24 -20.57 -3.60 38.05
CA LEU A 24 -21.68 -3.79 37.09
C LEU A 24 -22.79 -4.70 37.65
N ALA A 25 -22.44 -5.76 38.38
CA ALA A 25 -23.43 -6.64 39.00
C ALA A 25 -24.27 -5.92 40.07
N CYS A 26 -23.66 -5.07 40.90
CA CYS A 26 -24.38 -4.26 41.89
C CYS A 26 -25.33 -3.25 41.22
N ILE A 27 -24.92 -2.61 40.12
CA ILE A 27 -25.76 -1.67 39.38
C ILE A 27 -26.98 -2.37 38.77
N PHE A 28 -26.80 -3.56 38.18
CA PHE A 28 -27.92 -4.34 37.64
C PHE A 28 -28.87 -4.84 38.72
N ALA A 29 -28.37 -5.24 39.90
CA ALA A 29 -29.21 -5.68 41.01
C ALA A 29 -30.06 -4.53 41.58
N LEU A 30 -29.47 -3.33 41.72
CA LEU A 30 -30.20 -2.12 42.12
C LEU A 30 -31.28 -1.74 41.09
N ALA A 31 -30.97 -1.82 39.79
CA ALA A 31 -31.94 -1.55 38.73
C ALA A 31 -33.10 -2.57 38.70
N ALA A 32 -32.83 -3.84 39.03
CA ALA A 32 -33.86 -4.87 39.09
C ALA A 32 -34.86 -4.65 40.23
N ILE A 33 -34.39 -4.20 41.41
CA ILE A 33 -35.27 -3.90 42.56
C ILE A 33 -36.22 -2.74 42.25
N VAL A 34 -35.72 -1.69 41.59
CA VAL A 34 -36.57 -0.54 41.18
C VAL A 34 -37.63 -0.97 40.16
N ARG A 35 -37.29 -1.86 39.23
CA ARG A 35 -38.25 -2.38 38.23
C ARG A 35 -39.26 -3.37 38.81
N PHE A 36 -38.96 -4.05 39.91
CA PHE A 36 -39.88 -5.00 40.55
C PHE A 36 -40.86 -4.32 41.53
N GLY A 37 -40.56 -3.13 42.03
CA GLY A 37 -41.42 -2.36 42.94
C GLY A 37 -42.63 -1.67 42.29
N ASP A 38 -42.52 -1.27 41.02
CA ASP A 38 -43.58 -0.53 40.30
C ASP A 38 -44.48 -1.44 39.42
N GLY A 39 -44.24 -2.75 39.39
CA GLY A 39 -44.83 -3.66 38.40
C GLY A 39 -46.09 -4.44 38.81
N MET A 40 -46.53 -4.39 40.07
CA MET A 40 -47.64 -5.25 40.54
C MET A 40 -48.93 -4.51 40.97
N GLY A 41 -48.97 -3.17 40.91
CA GLY A 41 -50.13 -2.39 41.35
C GLY A 41 -51.12 -1.95 40.25
N THR A 42 -50.70 -1.86 38.99
CA THR A 42 -51.47 -1.15 37.94
C THR A 42 -52.12 -2.05 36.90
N ILE A 43 -51.97 -3.37 36.98
CA ILE A 43 -52.51 -4.30 35.97
C ILE A 43 -54.01 -4.57 36.16
N PHE A 44 -54.59 -4.35 37.35
CA PHE A 44 -56.03 -4.55 37.59
C PHE A 44 -56.92 -3.33 37.35
N ALA A 45 -56.37 -2.15 37.06
CA ALA A 45 -57.15 -0.92 36.88
C ALA A 45 -57.58 -0.65 35.42
N PHE A 46 -57.01 -1.35 34.44
CA PHE A 46 -57.40 -1.21 33.02
C PHE A 46 -58.51 -2.19 32.58
N ALA A 47 -58.93 -3.11 33.44
CA ALA A 47 -59.95 -4.11 33.11
C ALA A 47 -61.40 -3.68 33.42
N SER A 48 -61.61 -2.56 34.12
CA SER A 48 -62.95 -2.09 34.53
C SER A 48 -63.38 -0.75 33.93
N ALA A 49 -62.59 -0.15 33.03
CA ALA A 49 -62.93 1.13 32.37
C ALA A 49 -63.34 0.98 30.90
N GLN A 50 -63.59 -0.24 30.42
CA GLN A 50 -64.06 -0.49 29.05
C GLN A 50 -65.48 -1.07 29.07
N ASN A 51 -66.41 -0.34 29.65
CA ASN A 51 -67.82 -0.49 29.31
C ASN A 51 -68.57 0.83 29.54
N SER A 52 -68.32 1.78 28.65
CA SER A 52 -69.19 2.94 28.42
C SER A 52 -69.29 3.12 26.91
N SER A 53 -70.43 2.67 26.42
CA SER A 53 -70.87 2.68 25.04
C SER A 53 -70.98 4.10 24.49
N GLY A 54 -70.75 4.21 23.18
CA GLY A 54 -71.45 5.17 22.32
C GLY A 54 -70.81 6.55 22.23
N ASP A 55 -69.97 6.72 21.21
CA ASP A 55 -70.23 7.83 20.30
C ASP A 55 -69.83 7.41 18.89
N ASP A 56 -70.79 7.54 17.98
CA ASP A 56 -70.64 7.49 16.53
C ASP A 56 -69.75 8.66 16.08
N ALA A 57 -68.45 8.60 16.38
CA ALA A 57 -67.46 9.40 15.68
C ALA A 57 -67.11 8.63 14.40
N SER A 58 -67.96 8.85 13.39
CA SER A 58 -67.60 8.83 11.98
C SER A 58 -66.08 8.73 11.79
N CYS A 59 -65.63 7.62 11.18
CA CYS A 59 -64.36 7.55 10.47
C CYS A 59 -64.37 8.51 9.26
N ALA A 60 -64.77 9.77 9.45
CA ALA A 60 -64.33 10.86 8.62
C ALA A 60 -62.84 10.94 8.92
N ALA A 61 -62.04 10.43 8.00
CA ALA A 61 -60.61 10.64 8.01
C ALA A 61 -60.38 12.14 8.23
N ASP A 62 -59.99 12.49 9.46
CA ASP A 62 -59.81 13.87 9.87
C ASP A 62 -58.85 14.51 8.87
N GLU A 63 -59.15 15.69 8.34
CA GLU A 63 -58.46 16.26 7.17
C GLU A 63 -56.94 16.33 7.38
N GLY A 64 -56.52 16.49 8.65
CA GLY A 64 -55.12 16.42 9.09
C GLY A 64 -54.47 15.04 8.94
N THR A 65 -55.19 13.93 9.16
CA THR A 65 -54.66 12.57 8.98
C THR A 65 -54.42 12.24 7.51
N LEU A 66 -55.31 12.66 6.60
CA LEU A 66 -55.11 12.52 5.16
C LEU A 66 -53.92 13.36 4.66
N SER A 67 -53.78 14.59 5.16
CA SER A 67 -52.65 15.46 4.85
C SER A 67 -51.31 14.87 5.30
N LEU A 68 -51.24 14.33 6.52
CA LEU A 68 -50.04 13.66 7.04
C LEU A 68 -49.66 12.44 6.21
N MET A 69 -50.64 11.59 5.84
CA MET A 69 -50.39 10.41 5.01
C MET A 69 -49.85 10.79 3.62
N ASN A 70 -50.37 11.86 3.03
CA ASN A 70 -49.85 12.36 1.75
C ASN A 70 -48.43 12.92 1.89
N ALA A 71 -48.11 13.63 2.97
CA ALA A 71 -46.76 14.12 3.24
C ALA A 71 -45.75 12.96 3.45
N LEU A 72 -46.17 11.89 4.12
CA LEU A 72 -45.34 10.68 4.29
C LEU A 72 -45.09 9.98 2.96
N ARG A 73 -46.12 9.78 2.12
CA ARG A 73 -45.97 9.19 0.78
C ARG A 73 -45.03 10.00 -0.12
N GLU A 74 -45.12 11.33 -0.07
CA GLU A 74 -44.22 12.20 -0.83
C GLU A 74 -42.78 12.09 -0.34
N ARG A 75 -42.58 11.99 0.98
CA ARG A 75 -41.25 11.74 1.56
C ARG A 75 -40.71 10.36 1.16
N GLU A 76 -41.53 9.32 1.22
CA GLU A 76 -41.16 7.96 0.80
C GLU A 76 -40.75 7.94 -0.67
N ARG A 77 -41.50 8.62 -1.55
CA ARG A 77 -41.10 8.77 -2.97
C ARG A 77 -39.75 9.46 -3.13
N LYS A 78 -39.49 10.54 -2.38
CA LYS A 78 -38.20 11.24 -2.43
C LYS A 78 -37.06 10.36 -1.96
N VAL A 79 -37.26 9.62 -0.87
CA VAL A 79 -36.25 8.69 -0.33
C VAL A 79 -35.99 7.55 -1.33
N ALA A 80 -37.04 6.92 -1.86
CA ALA A 80 -36.91 5.84 -2.84
C ALA A 80 -36.14 6.30 -4.10
N ASN A 81 -36.40 7.52 -4.59
CA ASN A 81 -35.65 8.11 -5.70
C ASN A 81 -34.16 8.31 -5.36
N GLN A 82 -33.85 8.81 -4.15
CA GLN A 82 -32.47 8.99 -3.70
C GLN A 82 -31.74 7.66 -3.54
N GLU A 83 -32.40 6.66 -2.97
CA GLU A 83 -31.86 5.30 -2.83
C GLU A 83 -31.56 4.67 -4.18
N GLY A 84 -32.46 4.84 -5.17
CA GLY A 84 -32.22 4.41 -6.55
C GLY A 84 -30.95 5.03 -7.15
N VAL A 85 -30.81 6.36 -7.04
CA VAL A 85 -29.63 7.09 -7.55
C VAL A 85 -28.34 6.64 -6.85
N ILE A 86 -28.39 6.42 -5.54
CA ILE A 86 -27.22 5.94 -4.78
C ILE A 86 -26.85 4.52 -5.22
N ALA A 87 -27.84 3.62 -5.37
CA ALA A 87 -27.61 2.25 -5.81
C ALA A 87 -27.03 2.18 -7.23
N ASP A 88 -27.46 3.05 -8.13
CA ASP A 88 -26.88 3.17 -9.48
C ASP A 88 -25.42 3.64 -9.42
N ARG A 89 -25.13 4.67 -8.60
CA ARG A 89 -23.76 5.18 -8.41
C ARG A 89 -22.84 4.14 -7.81
N MET A 90 -23.30 3.38 -6.81
CA MET A 90 -22.52 2.31 -6.19
C MET A 90 -22.15 1.23 -7.23
N ARG A 91 -23.12 0.77 -8.03
CA ARG A 91 -22.85 -0.19 -9.11
C ARG A 91 -21.86 0.36 -10.14
N ALA A 92 -21.98 1.63 -10.51
CA ALA A 92 -21.04 2.27 -11.44
C ALA A 92 -19.63 2.35 -10.85
N LEU A 93 -19.50 2.69 -9.56
CA LEU A 93 -18.21 2.75 -8.87
C LEU A 93 -17.58 1.37 -8.73
N GLU A 94 -18.34 0.33 -8.39
CA GLU A 94 -17.82 -1.04 -8.32
C GLU A 94 -17.28 -1.53 -9.66
N LEU A 95 -17.97 -1.21 -10.76
CA LEU A 95 -17.49 -1.52 -12.11
C LEU A 95 -16.23 -0.71 -12.47
N ALA A 96 -16.17 0.56 -12.08
CA ALA A 96 -15.00 1.39 -12.30
C ALA A 96 -13.79 0.87 -11.50
N ASP A 97 -13.97 0.52 -10.23
CA ASP A 97 -12.91 -0.01 -9.37
C ASP A 97 -12.36 -1.33 -9.91
N LYS A 98 -13.23 -2.25 -10.32
CA LYS A 98 -12.80 -3.50 -10.98
C LYS A 98 -11.94 -3.24 -12.22
N ARG A 99 -12.38 -2.33 -13.09
CA ARG A 99 -11.60 -1.97 -14.29
C ARG A 99 -10.26 -1.34 -13.93
N VAL A 100 -10.21 -0.48 -12.90
CA VAL A 100 -8.96 0.13 -12.44
C VAL A 100 -8.02 -0.94 -11.90
N GLN A 101 -8.51 -1.87 -11.08
CA GLN A 101 -7.71 -2.98 -10.55
C GLN A 101 -7.17 -3.88 -11.66
N GLU A 102 -7.99 -4.23 -12.66
CA GLU A 102 -7.55 -4.99 -13.84
C GLU A 102 -6.45 -4.25 -14.61
N ARG A 103 -6.62 -2.95 -14.83
CA ARG A 103 -5.62 -2.12 -15.52
C ARG A 103 -4.31 -2.01 -14.74
N LEU A 104 -4.38 -1.84 -13.42
CA LEU A 104 -3.19 -1.82 -12.56
C LEU A 104 -2.48 -3.17 -12.57
N ALA A 105 -3.22 -4.28 -12.50
CA ALA A 105 -2.63 -5.61 -12.59
C ALA A 105 -1.93 -5.82 -13.96
N ALA A 106 -2.56 -5.41 -15.05
CA ALA A 106 -1.96 -5.48 -16.38
C ALA A 106 -0.71 -4.59 -16.52
N LEU A 107 -0.75 -3.36 -16.01
CA LEU A 107 0.39 -2.44 -16.05
C LEU A 107 1.57 -2.96 -15.23
N THR A 108 1.31 -3.45 -14.01
CA THR A 108 2.38 -3.99 -13.15
C THR A 108 2.97 -5.27 -13.73
N ALA A 109 2.18 -6.10 -14.44
CA ALA A 109 2.70 -7.25 -15.16
C ALA A 109 3.59 -6.82 -16.34
N ALA A 110 3.13 -5.86 -17.15
CA ALA A 110 3.89 -5.33 -18.28
C ALA A 110 5.20 -4.65 -17.83
N GLU A 111 5.17 -3.91 -16.72
CA GLU A 111 6.37 -3.29 -16.13
C GLU A 111 7.40 -4.36 -15.71
N LYS A 112 6.95 -5.44 -15.06
CA LYS A 112 7.84 -6.55 -14.68
C LYS A 112 8.43 -7.27 -15.88
N GLU A 113 7.63 -7.49 -16.92
CA GLU A 113 8.10 -8.10 -18.16
C GLU A 113 9.14 -7.21 -18.85
N LEU A 114 8.86 -5.91 -18.98
CA LEU A 114 9.79 -4.96 -19.56
C LEU A 114 11.10 -4.88 -18.74
N ALA A 115 11.01 -4.79 -17.41
CA ALA A 115 12.17 -4.80 -16.54
C ALA A 115 12.99 -6.09 -16.71
N ALA A 116 12.32 -7.24 -16.84
CA ALA A 116 13.00 -8.50 -17.11
C ALA A 116 13.73 -8.47 -18.46
N THR A 117 13.09 -8.00 -19.54
CA THR A 117 13.71 -7.90 -20.87
C THR A 117 14.91 -6.95 -20.87
N VAL A 118 14.79 -5.78 -20.25
CA VAL A 118 15.91 -4.82 -20.12
C VAL A 118 17.07 -5.45 -19.36
N THR A 119 16.81 -6.11 -18.22
CA THR A 119 17.89 -6.78 -17.47
C THR A 119 18.56 -7.92 -18.24
N ILE A 120 17.84 -8.62 -19.12
CA ILE A 120 18.43 -9.65 -19.99
C ILE A 120 19.35 -9.00 -21.03
N ALA A 121 18.88 -7.93 -21.68
CA ALA A 121 19.66 -7.20 -22.67
C ALA A 121 20.94 -6.60 -22.05
N ASP A 122 20.81 -5.94 -20.89
CA ASP A 122 21.94 -5.35 -20.16
C ASP A 122 22.95 -6.42 -19.71
N LYS A 123 22.47 -7.58 -19.23
CA LYS A 123 23.35 -8.69 -18.84
C LYS A 123 24.12 -9.26 -20.03
N ALA A 124 23.50 -9.41 -21.18
CA ALA A 124 24.18 -9.90 -22.38
C ALA A 124 25.28 -8.92 -22.81
N ALA A 125 24.96 -7.62 -22.86
CA ALA A 125 25.94 -6.59 -23.20
C ALA A 125 27.09 -6.52 -22.19
N GLU A 126 26.80 -6.55 -20.89
CA GLU A 126 27.84 -6.56 -19.84
C GLU A 126 28.69 -7.85 -19.87
N GLN A 127 28.12 -9.01 -20.23
CA GLN A 127 28.89 -10.24 -20.42
C GLN A 127 29.87 -10.15 -21.60
N ASP A 128 29.44 -9.56 -22.71
CA ASP A 128 30.31 -9.37 -23.87
C ASP A 128 31.45 -8.40 -23.56
N VAL A 129 31.16 -7.29 -22.87
CA VAL A 129 32.18 -6.36 -22.38
C VAL A 129 33.13 -7.04 -21.40
N ALA A 130 32.61 -7.81 -20.44
CA ALA A 130 33.43 -8.54 -19.46
C ALA A 130 34.39 -9.51 -20.16
N ARG A 131 33.94 -10.21 -21.21
CA ARG A 131 34.79 -11.10 -22.00
C ARG A 131 35.93 -10.34 -22.69
N LEU A 132 35.64 -9.16 -23.27
CA LEU A 132 36.68 -8.32 -23.85
C LEU A 132 37.67 -7.81 -22.81
N VAL A 133 37.19 -7.38 -21.63
CA VAL A 133 38.06 -6.98 -20.52
C VAL A 133 38.99 -8.14 -20.14
N THR A 134 38.47 -9.37 -20.02
CA THR A 134 39.30 -10.55 -19.72
C THR A 134 40.40 -10.77 -20.77
N VAL A 135 40.11 -10.57 -22.07
CA VAL A 135 41.13 -10.70 -23.11
C VAL A 135 42.27 -9.72 -22.87
N TYR A 136 41.97 -8.45 -22.58
CA TYR A 136 42.99 -7.45 -22.28
C TYR A 136 43.71 -7.70 -20.95
N GLU A 137 43.03 -8.24 -19.93
CA GLU A 137 43.67 -8.63 -18.66
C GLU A 137 44.70 -9.75 -18.83
N THR A 138 44.44 -10.69 -19.75
CA THR A 138 45.36 -11.80 -20.03
C THR A 138 46.51 -11.40 -20.97
N MET A 139 46.42 -10.23 -21.61
CA MET A 139 47.47 -9.69 -22.47
C MET A 139 48.62 -9.13 -21.63
N LYS A 140 49.85 -9.12 -22.18
CA LYS A 140 50.98 -8.50 -21.50
C LYS A 140 50.73 -6.99 -21.35
N PRO A 141 50.91 -6.39 -20.17
CA PRO A 141 50.63 -4.97 -19.95
C PRO A 141 51.38 -4.04 -20.91
N LYS A 142 52.62 -4.40 -21.27
CA LYS A 142 53.45 -3.67 -22.23
C LYS A 142 52.89 -3.67 -23.66
N GLU A 143 52.16 -4.72 -24.04
CA GLU A 143 51.50 -4.83 -25.35
C GLU A 143 50.10 -4.19 -25.32
N ALA A 144 49.42 -4.22 -24.16
CA ALA A 144 48.10 -3.62 -23.98
C ALA A 144 48.15 -2.08 -23.88
N ALA A 145 49.14 -1.51 -23.20
CA ALA A 145 49.27 -0.06 -23.00
C ALA A 145 49.20 0.79 -24.28
N PRO A 146 49.90 0.49 -25.39
CA PRO A 146 49.77 1.27 -26.62
C PRO A 146 48.37 1.17 -27.25
N LEU A 147 47.65 0.07 -27.05
CA LEU A 147 46.24 -0.06 -27.50
C LEU A 147 45.33 0.88 -26.70
N PHE A 148 45.51 0.95 -25.38
CA PHE A 148 44.77 1.90 -24.53
C PHE A 148 45.14 3.36 -24.81
N ALA A 149 46.39 3.64 -25.15
CA ALA A 149 46.84 4.99 -25.53
C ALA A 149 46.25 5.47 -26.87
N ALA A 150 45.94 4.54 -27.78
CA ALA A 150 45.29 4.85 -29.05
C ALA A 150 43.76 5.02 -28.94
N MET A 151 43.15 4.62 -27.82
CA MET A 151 41.70 4.76 -27.57
C MET A 151 41.35 6.14 -27.04
N SER A 152 40.06 6.51 -27.11
CA SER A 152 39.60 7.73 -26.43
C SER A 152 39.70 7.54 -24.91
N PRO A 153 40.07 8.61 -24.15
CA PRO A 153 40.19 8.53 -22.69
C PRO A 153 38.89 8.07 -22.01
N GLU A 154 37.72 8.44 -22.55
CA GLU A 154 36.42 8.04 -22.02
C GLU A 154 36.23 6.53 -22.14
N PHE A 155 36.56 5.94 -23.28
CA PHE A 155 36.41 4.50 -23.51
C PHE A 155 37.42 3.69 -22.70
N ALA A 156 38.68 4.12 -22.69
CA ALA A 156 39.75 3.51 -21.90
C ALA A 156 39.41 3.51 -20.40
N SER A 157 38.87 4.62 -19.88
CA SER A 157 38.42 4.73 -18.48
C SER A 157 37.32 3.72 -18.13
N GLY A 158 36.39 3.47 -19.07
CA GLY A 158 35.30 2.51 -18.90
C GLY A 158 35.79 1.06 -18.80
N PHE A 159 36.78 0.70 -19.61
CA PHE A 159 37.43 -0.62 -19.58
C PHE A 159 38.26 -0.82 -18.31
N LEU A 160 39.13 0.13 -17.99
CA LEU A 160 40.01 0.05 -16.82
C LEU A 160 39.21 0.02 -15.50
N SER A 161 38.04 0.67 -15.46
CA SER A 161 37.15 0.63 -14.28
C SER A 161 36.47 -0.72 -14.04
N ARG A 162 36.29 -1.52 -15.09
CA ARG A 162 35.68 -2.87 -15.01
C ARG A 162 36.73 -3.98 -14.88
N MET A 163 38.00 -3.63 -15.06
CA MET A 163 39.14 -4.53 -14.95
C MET A 163 39.55 -4.76 -13.49
N ARG A 164 40.25 -5.85 -13.23
CA ARG A 164 40.94 -6.09 -11.96
C ARG A 164 41.93 -4.96 -11.66
N PRO A 165 41.97 -4.44 -10.42
CA PRO A 165 42.85 -3.33 -10.06
C PRO A 165 44.33 -3.60 -10.36
N GLU A 166 44.77 -4.84 -10.17
CA GLU A 166 46.16 -5.24 -10.42
C GLU A 166 46.53 -5.14 -11.92
N ALA A 167 45.64 -5.59 -12.81
CA ALA A 167 45.86 -5.55 -14.25
C ALA A 167 45.79 -4.10 -14.77
N ALA A 168 44.82 -3.32 -14.27
CA ALA A 168 44.71 -1.90 -14.60
C ALA A 168 45.97 -1.13 -14.17
N ALA A 169 46.47 -1.35 -12.95
CA ALA A 169 47.70 -0.73 -12.46
C ALA A 169 48.92 -1.11 -13.32
N ALA A 170 49.01 -2.38 -13.74
CA ALA A 170 50.08 -2.83 -14.62
C ALA A 170 50.04 -2.16 -16.00
N ILE A 171 48.85 -1.88 -16.53
CA ILE A 171 48.68 -1.11 -17.78
C ILE A 171 49.06 0.36 -17.57
N PHE A 172 48.61 0.99 -16.48
CA PHE A 172 48.99 2.38 -16.13
C PHE A 172 50.50 2.57 -16.01
N ALA A 173 51.23 1.57 -15.50
CA ALA A 173 52.68 1.62 -15.39
C ALA A 173 53.41 1.69 -16.75
N HIS A 174 52.73 1.38 -17.84
CA HIS A 174 53.27 1.41 -19.20
C HIS A 174 52.63 2.48 -20.09
N LEU A 175 51.75 3.33 -19.53
CA LEU A 175 51.13 4.46 -20.23
C LEU A 175 51.97 5.74 -20.07
N ASP A 176 51.87 6.63 -21.05
CA ASP A 176 52.40 7.98 -20.92
C ASP A 176 51.66 8.76 -19.81
N PRO A 177 52.37 9.63 -19.06
CA PRO A 177 51.79 10.37 -17.93
C PRO A 177 50.56 11.21 -18.30
N GLU A 178 50.55 11.82 -19.48
CA GLU A 178 49.43 12.65 -19.95
C GLU A 178 48.17 11.80 -20.19
N THR A 179 48.31 10.65 -20.85
CA THR A 179 47.21 9.71 -21.10
C THR A 179 46.68 9.13 -19.80
N ALA A 180 47.59 8.71 -18.90
CA ALA A 180 47.21 8.19 -17.59
C ALA A 180 46.42 9.22 -16.77
N TYR A 181 46.85 10.48 -16.80
CA TYR A 181 46.13 11.58 -16.16
C TYR A 181 44.73 11.78 -16.75
N ALA A 182 44.61 11.87 -18.08
CA ALA A 182 43.33 12.08 -18.77
C ALA A 182 42.29 11.00 -18.41
N ILE A 183 42.71 9.73 -18.42
CA ILE A 183 41.86 8.60 -18.01
C ILE A 183 41.47 8.74 -16.52
N SER A 184 42.43 9.07 -15.65
CA SER A 184 42.20 9.13 -14.20
C SER A 184 41.18 10.21 -13.81
N VAL A 185 41.21 11.37 -14.49
CA VAL A 185 40.24 12.45 -14.28
C VAL A 185 38.81 11.97 -14.59
N ILE A 186 38.63 11.21 -15.67
CA ILE A 186 37.31 10.70 -16.07
C ILE A 186 36.81 9.65 -15.07
N VAL A 187 37.67 8.72 -14.64
CA VAL A 187 37.32 7.72 -13.63
C VAL A 187 36.88 8.39 -12.32
N ALA A 188 37.61 9.42 -11.88
CA ALA A 188 37.28 10.17 -10.67
C ALA A 188 35.99 10.99 -10.81
N GLY A 189 35.74 11.57 -11.98
CA GLY A 189 34.56 12.40 -12.26
C GLY A 189 33.26 11.62 -12.43
N ARG A 190 33.33 10.32 -12.71
CA ARG A 190 32.15 9.51 -13.11
C ARG A 190 31.04 9.43 -12.05
N ASN A 191 31.38 9.57 -10.77
CA ASN A 191 30.42 9.58 -9.66
C ASN A 191 30.16 10.98 -9.08
N ALA A 192 30.81 12.03 -9.59
CA ALA A 192 30.67 13.39 -9.07
C ALA A 192 29.28 14.00 -9.35
N GLY A 193 28.52 13.45 -10.32
CA GLY A 193 27.17 13.86 -10.67
C GLY A 193 26.05 12.92 -10.21
N ALA A 194 26.34 11.91 -9.38
CA ALA A 194 25.31 11.00 -8.89
C ALA A 194 24.39 11.74 -7.89
N PRO A 195 23.05 11.63 -8.01
CA PRO A 195 22.14 12.22 -7.04
C PRO A 195 22.38 11.60 -5.67
N VAL A 196 22.70 12.45 -4.70
CA VAL A 196 22.74 12.09 -3.28
C VAL A 196 21.30 12.11 -2.75
N ASN A 197 20.86 10.98 -2.22
CA ASN A 197 19.55 10.85 -1.56
C ASN A 197 19.48 11.65 -0.25
#